data_AF-A0A401T6U1-F1
#
_entry.id   AF-A0A401T6U1-F1
#
_cell.length_a   1.000
_cell.length_b   1.000
_cell.length_c   1.000
_cell.angle_alpha   90.00
_cell.angle_beta   90.00
_cell.angle_gamma   90.00
#
_symmetry.space_group_name_H-M   'P 1'
#
loop_
_entity.id
_entity.type
_entity.pdbx_description
1 polymer ?
#
loop_
_entity_poly.entity_id
_entity_poly.type
_entity_poly.pdbx_seq_one_letter_code
_entity_poly.pdbx_strand_id
1 'polypeptide(L)'
;MAAWLLSSILLLFGLHTALGTKPACRIRITSPGLQLLQSEVLTFVAEELENISIADFAGKEGLIQYSISGVRITDLDLSTASLSFRPGEGLQFEVKNSSISVNFQRDMLYWLVQDVGQINASAEGANIWTVLNLTKSKQGQLRISKLSCTASIARMHAQFTGSFRGFYELISSLLMTGLRFLINKQICPALEHSALVLLNSLLATVPVRMPVDSYVGIDYSFLSDPDVKADWMDMEFKGMFYPLGNENDTLVNNAVVPLVKRSQRMVYISVSEYFFDSAMYSYYKAGVLKTEIPESKMSVDLAYLLRTTFFGAIILLAPTSSAKEAPLLLDLEVTSAPHCTIKPSGITVSVNALMNVILLPPNSKPVMLSSIIMESRLNAKVSLKGKKLGMKLDLKRFRMYSSKSTLESLAEGVQIPLPEGIDLINETMRNHMGFLSIGADLHFYKGLREVINMNKQILSSNNSTVSK
;
A
#
# COMPACT_ATOMS: atom_id res chain seq x y z
N MET A 1 -24.96 24.37 44.14
CA MET A 1 -25.26 23.12 43.42
C MET A 1 -25.23 23.25 41.89
N ALA A 2 -25.56 24.40 41.30
CA ALA A 2 -25.52 24.58 39.83
C ALA A 2 -24.10 24.59 39.21
N ALA A 3 -23.08 25.06 39.94
CA ALA A 3 -21.70 25.13 39.43
C ALA A 3 -21.01 23.75 39.25
N TRP A 4 -21.45 22.73 40.00
CA TRP A 4 -20.89 21.37 39.92
C TRP A 4 -21.45 20.56 38.76
N LEU A 5 -22.65 20.89 38.28
CA LEU A 5 -23.29 20.27 37.11
C LEU A 5 -22.69 20.78 35.78
N LEU A 6 -22.28 22.04 35.72
CA LEU A 6 -21.61 22.61 34.53
C LEU A 6 -20.20 22.04 34.33
N SER A 7 -19.47 21.77 35.42
CA SER A 7 -18.13 21.16 35.34
C SER A 7 -18.16 19.69 34.90
N SER A 8 -19.25 18.96 35.20
CA SER A 8 -19.41 17.56 34.78
C SER A 8 -19.88 17.45 33.33
N ILE A 9 -20.61 18.44 32.80
CA ILE A 9 -20.97 18.51 31.37
C ILE A 9 -19.77 18.90 30.50
N LEU A 10 -18.87 19.78 30.97
CA LEU A 10 -17.65 20.12 30.21
C LEU A 10 -16.63 18.97 30.14
N LEU A 11 -16.61 18.05 31.11
CA LEU A 11 -15.74 16.86 31.10
C LEU A 11 -16.26 15.73 30.20
N LEU A 12 -17.54 15.74 29.80
CA LEU A 12 -18.13 14.76 28.88
C LEU A 12 -17.95 15.11 27.39
N PHE A 13 -17.55 16.35 27.06
CA PHE A 13 -17.27 16.78 25.68
C PHE A 13 -15.79 16.61 25.23
N GLY A 14 -14.94 15.99 26.06
CA GLY A 14 -13.49 15.91 25.84
C GLY A 14 -12.94 14.70 25.08
N LEU A 15 -13.77 13.75 24.62
CA LEU A 15 -13.31 12.65 23.75
C LEU A 15 -14.29 12.43 22.59
N HIS A 16 -14.36 13.39 21.68
CA HIS A 16 -14.49 13.02 20.27
C HIS A 16 -13.07 12.88 19.74
N THR A 17 -12.46 11.71 19.93
CA THR A 17 -11.40 11.31 19.01
C THR A 17 -12.08 11.27 17.65
N ALA A 18 -11.81 12.28 16.82
CA ALA A 18 -12.05 12.14 15.40
C ALA A 18 -11.35 10.83 15.00
N LEU A 19 -12.12 9.79 14.68
CA LEU A 19 -11.60 8.55 14.09
C LEU A 19 -11.09 8.93 12.69
N GLY A 20 -9.95 9.61 12.64
CA GLY A 20 -9.18 9.77 11.43
C GLY A 20 -8.75 8.37 11.00
N THR A 21 -9.17 7.97 9.82
CA THR A 21 -8.67 6.74 9.19
C THR A 21 -7.16 6.86 9.05
N LYS A 22 -6.42 5.92 9.64
CA LYS A 22 -4.96 5.92 9.58
C LYS A 22 -4.47 5.51 8.18
N PRO A 23 -3.40 6.12 7.64
CA PRO A 23 -2.83 5.71 6.38
C PRO A 23 -2.15 4.35 6.48
N ALA A 24 -2.41 3.49 5.49
CA ALA A 24 -1.65 2.25 5.34
C ALA A 24 -0.36 2.47 4.56
N CYS A 25 -0.36 3.46 3.67
CA CYS A 25 0.77 3.83 2.83
C CYS A 25 0.97 5.34 2.89
N ARG A 26 2.21 5.78 3.05
CA ARG A 26 2.62 7.18 2.94
C ARG A 26 3.73 7.29 1.90
N ILE A 27 3.56 8.21 0.96
CA ILE A 27 4.57 8.53 -0.06
C ILE A 27 5.08 9.94 0.19
N ARG A 28 6.40 10.08 0.32
CA ARG A 28 7.08 11.38 0.42
C ARG A 28 7.81 11.67 -0.88
N ILE A 29 7.61 12.86 -1.43
CA ILE A 29 8.44 13.43 -2.50
C ILE A 29 9.32 14.51 -1.86
N THR A 30 10.62 14.48 -2.13
CA THR A 30 11.60 15.44 -1.58
C THR A 30 12.08 16.43 -2.64
N SER A 31 12.84 17.45 -2.23
CA SER A 31 13.40 18.44 -3.16
C SER A 31 14.21 17.84 -4.32
N PRO A 32 15.07 16.81 -4.12
CA PRO A 32 15.69 16.10 -5.23
C PRO A 32 14.68 15.49 -6.23
N GLY A 33 13.53 14.99 -5.75
CA GLY A 33 12.48 14.46 -6.62
C GLY A 33 11.76 15.56 -7.40
N LEU A 34 11.60 16.73 -6.79
CA LEU A 34 11.04 17.91 -7.44
C LEU A 34 12.00 18.48 -8.50
N GLN A 35 13.31 18.49 -8.23
CA GLN A 35 14.34 18.91 -9.18
C GLN A 35 14.40 18.03 -10.42
N LEU A 36 14.15 16.72 -10.30
CA LEU A 36 14.03 15.84 -11.46
C LEU A 36 12.93 16.30 -12.42
N LEU A 37 11.82 16.82 -11.87
CA LEU A 37 10.70 17.31 -12.68
C LEU A 37 10.96 18.69 -13.29
N GLN A 38 12.01 19.39 -12.83
CA GLN A 38 12.24 20.77 -13.24
C GLN A 38 12.40 20.87 -14.76
N SER A 39 13.24 20.05 -15.39
CA SER A 39 13.46 20.11 -16.85
C SER A 39 12.18 19.88 -17.66
N GLU A 40 11.37 18.89 -17.27
CA GLU A 40 10.09 18.59 -17.94
C GLU A 40 9.09 19.73 -17.77
N VAL A 41 9.05 20.34 -16.59
CA VAL A 41 8.18 21.51 -16.32
C VAL A 41 8.63 22.72 -17.13
N LEU A 42 9.93 22.96 -17.30
CA LEU A 42 10.43 24.07 -18.12
C LEU A 42 10.02 23.92 -19.58
N THR A 43 10.22 22.72 -20.15
CA THR A 43 9.81 22.42 -21.53
C THR A 43 8.31 22.61 -21.70
N PHE A 44 7.50 22.05 -20.79
CA PHE A 44 6.05 22.19 -20.83
C PHE A 44 5.61 23.66 -20.78
N VAL A 45 6.19 24.47 -19.87
CA VAL A 45 5.86 25.90 -19.77
C VAL A 45 6.25 26.66 -21.03
N ALA A 46 7.40 26.36 -21.64
CA ALA A 46 7.82 26.97 -22.89
C ALA A 46 6.83 26.68 -24.02
N GLU A 47 6.46 25.41 -24.22
CA GLU A 47 5.51 24.98 -25.26
C GLU A 47 4.12 25.63 -25.09
N GLU A 48 3.63 25.71 -23.85
CA GLU A 48 2.34 26.34 -23.57
C GLU A 48 2.37 27.85 -23.79
N LEU A 49 3.49 28.52 -23.48
CA LEU A 49 3.63 29.96 -23.67
C LEU A 49 3.93 30.35 -25.12
N GLU A 50 4.61 29.53 -25.91
CA GLU A 50 4.83 29.75 -27.34
C GLU A 50 3.53 29.64 -28.15
N ASN A 51 2.60 28.80 -27.71
CA ASN A 51 1.32 28.56 -28.39
C ASN A 51 0.18 29.51 -27.97
N ILE A 52 0.44 30.53 -27.14
CA ILE A 52 -0.61 31.45 -26.72
C ILE A 52 -1.12 32.31 -27.89
N SER A 53 -2.42 32.52 -27.95
CA SER A 53 -3.00 33.52 -28.84
C SER A 53 -2.99 34.90 -28.16
N ILE A 54 -2.26 35.84 -28.75
CA ILE A 54 -2.27 37.24 -28.34
C ILE A 54 -3.12 38.01 -29.36
N ALA A 55 -4.04 38.84 -28.86
CA ALA A 55 -4.95 39.60 -29.69
C ALA A 55 -4.21 40.64 -30.55
N ASP A 56 -4.63 40.74 -31.81
CA ASP A 56 -4.21 41.81 -32.71
C ASP A 56 -4.74 43.17 -32.20
N PHE A 57 -4.00 44.24 -32.46
CA PHE A 57 -4.42 45.58 -32.07
C PHE A 57 -4.04 46.62 -33.11
N ALA A 58 -4.93 47.60 -33.30
CA ALA A 58 -4.76 48.68 -34.26
C ALA A 58 -5.18 50.01 -33.62
N GLY A 59 -4.69 51.11 -34.19
CA GLY A 59 -4.98 52.43 -33.68
C GLY A 59 -4.52 53.54 -34.61
N LYS A 60 -4.81 54.78 -34.22
CA LYS A 60 -4.39 55.98 -34.92
C LYS A 60 -3.78 56.97 -33.93
N GLU A 61 -2.54 57.37 -34.20
CA GLU A 61 -1.81 58.38 -33.42
C GLU A 61 -1.40 59.52 -34.36
N GLY A 62 -2.05 60.68 -34.24
CA GLY A 62 -1.87 61.80 -35.16
C GLY A 62 -2.19 61.43 -36.62
N LEU A 63 -1.20 61.52 -37.50
CA LEU A 63 -1.31 61.17 -38.93
C LEU A 63 -0.97 59.70 -39.22
N ILE A 64 -0.77 58.89 -38.17
CA ILE A 64 -0.25 57.53 -38.30
C ILE A 64 -1.34 56.54 -37.96
N GLN A 65 -1.63 55.63 -38.89
CA GLN A 65 -2.48 54.47 -38.63
C GLN A 65 -1.57 53.25 -38.50
N TYR A 66 -1.79 52.44 -37.48
CA TYR A 66 -0.99 51.24 -37.25
C TYR A 66 -1.89 50.04 -36.95
N SER A 67 -1.42 48.87 -37.36
CA SER A 67 -2.00 47.57 -37.04
C SER A 67 -0.87 46.60 -36.74
N ILE A 68 -0.97 45.93 -35.59
CA ILE A 68 -0.07 44.87 -35.16
C ILE A 68 -0.85 43.57 -35.14
N SER A 69 -0.37 42.58 -35.88
CA SER A 69 -1.04 41.30 -36.01
C SER A 69 -0.09 40.12 -35.90
N GLY A 70 -0.65 38.95 -35.58
CA GLY A 70 0.10 37.69 -35.58
C GLY A 70 1.22 37.65 -34.54
N VAL A 71 0.99 38.26 -33.38
CA VAL A 71 1.95 38.27 -32.26
C VAL A 71 2.17 36.84 -31.76
N ARG A 72 3.43 36.40 -31.75
CA ARG A 72 3.85 35.08 -31.27
C ARG A 72 5.08 35.17 -30.40
N ILE A 73 5.08 34.42 -29.30
CA ILE A 73 6.30 34.17 -28.53
C ILE A 73 7.10 33.11 -29.31
N THR A 74 8.38 33.39 -29.54
CA THR A 74 9.25 32.50 -30.33
C THR A 74 10.30 31.79 -29.49
N ASP A 75 10.66 32.37 -28.35
CA ASP A 75 11.65 31.82 -27.43
C ASP A 75 11.46 32.43 -26.04
N LEU A 76 11.72 31.63 -25.01
CA LEU A 76 11.59 32.02 -23.61
C LEU A 76 12.84 31.55 -22.85
N ASP A 77 13.62 32.50 -22.32
CA ASP A 77 14.71 32.14 -21.42
C ASP A 77 14.11 31.64 -20.09
N LEU A 78 14.45 30.42 -19.69
CA LEU A 78 14.02 29.83 -18.42
C LEU A 78 15.22 29.42 -17.55
N SER A 79 16.41 29.96 -17.83
CA SER A 79 17.65 29.65 -17.11
C SER A 79 17.57 29.97 -15.60
N THR A 80 16.79 30.97 -15.22
CA THR A 80 16.58 31.39 -13.82
C THR A 80 15.37 30.73 -13.16
N ALA A 81 14.70 29.80 -13.86
CA ALA A 81 13.50 29.17 -13.38
C ALA A 81 13.79 28.21 -12.21
N SER A 82 12.91 28.18 -11.22
CA SER A 82 13.02 27.34 -10.03
C SER A 82 11.69 26.70 -9.69
N LEU A 83 11.76 25.45 -9.18
CA LEU A 83 10.62 24.70 -8.70
C LEU A 83 10.88 24.29 -7.24
N SER A 84 9.98 24.67 -6.34
CA SER A 84 10.16 24.50 -4.90
C SER A 84 8.84 24.18 -4.18
N PHE A 85 8.93 23.72 -2.94
CA PHE A 85 7.75 23.54 -2.10
C PHE A 85 7.44 24.84 -1.35
N ARG A 86 6.15 25.19 -1.30
CA ARG A 86 5.63 26.29 -0.49
C ARG A 86 4.85 25.71 0.70
N PRO A 87 5.41 25.79 1.93
CA PRO A 87 4.82 25.17 3.11
C PRO A 87 3.36 25.56 3.33
N GLY A 88 2.49 24.57 3.50
CA GLY A 88 1.06 24.78 3.73
C GLY A 88 0.24 25.25 2.52
N GLU A 89 0.86 25.47 1.36
CA GLU A 89 0.17 25.89 0.14
C GLU A 89 0.30 24.86 -0.99
N GLY A 90 1.53 24.52 -1.41
CA GLY A 90 1.68 23.71 -2.62
C GLY A 90 3.04 23.76 -3.31
N LEU A 91 3.04 23.65 -4.64
CA LEU A 91 4.24 23.71 -5.45
C LEU A 91 4.40 25.11 -6.04
N GLN A 92 5.56 25.72 -5.85
CA GLN A 92 5.90 27.04 -6.38
C GLN A 92 6.82 26.92 -7.58
N PHE A 93 6.42 27.53 -8.70
CA PHE A 93 7.26 27.75 -9.87
C PHE A 93 7.54 29.24 -10.02
N GLU A 94 8.80 29.59 -10.19
CA GLU A 94 9.23 30.99 -10.22
C GLU A 94 10.33 31.21 -11.26
N VAL A 95 10.15 32.22 -12.10
CA VAL A 95 11.12 32.72 -13.10
C VAL A 95 11.42 34.17 -12.76
N LYS A 96 12.70 34.54 -12.69
CA LYS A 96 13.15 35.90 -12.33
C LYS A 96 13.98 36.53 -13.43
N ASN A 97 13.69 37.80 -13.70
CA ASN A 97 14.48 38.67 -14.56
C ASN A 97 14.88 38.00 -15.88
N SER A 98 13.92 37.38 -16.55
CA SER A 98 14.18 36.63 -17.79
C SER A 98 13.90 37.44 -19.05
N SER A 99 14.28 36.89 -20.20
CA SER A 99 14.03 37.46 -21.53
C SER A 99 12.99 36.63 -22.30
N ILE A 100 12.11 37.31 -23.04
CA ILE A 100 11.10 36.71 -23.91
C ILE A 100 11.28 37.26 -25.32
N SER A 101 11.49 36.40 -26.30
CA SER A 101 11.55 36.79 -27.71
C SER A 101 10.15 36.71 -28.33
N VAL A 102 9.75 37.77 -29.01
CA VAL A 102 8.43 37.92 -29.61
C VAL A 102 8.58 38.34 -31.06
N ASN A 103 7.80 37.73 -31.94
CA ASN A 103 7.70 38.11 -33.34
C ASN A 103 6.27 38.57 -33.65
N PHE A 104 6.12 39.61 -34.46
CA PHE A 104 4.82 40.10 -34.90
C PHE A 104 4.91 40.82 -36.25
N GLN A 105 3.77 40.89 -36.93
CA GLN A 105 3.62 41.65 -38.16
C GLN A 105 3.20 43.09 -37.85
N ARG A 106 3.88 44.05 -38.46
CA ARG A 106 3.50 45.46 -38.47
C ARG A 106 2.86 45.82 -39.80
N ASP A 107 1.87 46.68 -39.75
CA ASP A 107 1.33 47.42 -40.89
C ASP A 107 1.10 48.86 -40.42
N MET A 108 1.85 49.81 -40.97
CA MET A 108 1.78 51.22 -40.60
C MET A 108 1.61 52.08 -41.83
N LEU A 109 0.68 53.03 -41.76
CA LEU A 109 0.41 54.02 -42.80
C LEU A 109 0.68 55.42 -42.25
N TYR A 110 1.61 56.15 -42.89
CA TYR A 110 1.91 57.54 -42.58
C TYR A 110 1.77 58.42 -43.83
N TRP A 111 0.85 59.39 -43.79
CA TRP A 111 0.48 60.30 -44.88
C TRP A 111 0.06 59.58 -46.18
N LEU A 112 1.00 59.01 -46.94
CA LEU A 112 0.81 58.25 -48.20
C LEU A 112 1.79 57.06 -48.33
N VAL A 113 2.60 56.78 -47.31
CA VAL A 113 3.61 55.71 -47.32
C VAL A 113 3.18 54.59 -46.39
N GLN A 114 3.20 53.35 -46.88
CA GLN A 114 2.89 52.14 -46.12
C GLN A 114 4.17 51.36 -45.79
N ASP A 115 4.35 51.00 -44.52
CA ASP A 115 5.44 50.17 -43.99
C ASP A 115 4.85 48.87 -43.41
N VAL A 116 5.10 47.76 -44.09
CA VAL A 116 4.66 46.41 -43.69
C VAL A 116 5.88 45.52 -43.52
N GLY A 117 5.92 44.76 -42.44
CA GLY A 117 7.02 43.82 -42.21
C GLY A 117 6.90 43.05 -40.90
N GLN A 118 7.77 42.06 -40.73
CA GLN A 118 7.91 41.33 -39.46
C GLN A 118 8.92 42.07 -38.56
N ILE A 119 8.64 42.12 -37.26
CA ILE A 119 9.53 42.68 -36.25
C ILE A 119 9.79 41.64 -35.17
N ASN A 120 11.07 41.50 -34.83
CA ASN A 120 11.48 40.84 -33.60
C ASN A 120 11.55 41.88 -32.47
N ALA A 121 10.88 41.56 -31.38
CA ALA A 121 10.95 42.28 -30.13
C ALA A 121 11.45 41.38 -29.01
N SER A 122 12.04 41.99 -28.00
CA SER A 122 12.49 41.32 -26.78
C SER A 122 11.84 41.99 -25.57
N ALA A 123 11.23 41.17 -24.72
CA ALA A 123 10.74 41.57 -23.42
C ALA A 123 11.81 41.24 -22.38
N GLU A 124 12.28 42.26 -21.66
CA GLU A 124 13.31 42.15 -20.63
C GLU A 124 12.72 42.27 -19.22
N GLY A 125 13.33 41.57 -18.27
CA GLY A 125 12.91 41.59 -16.88
C GLY A 125 11.55 40.93 -16.68
N ALA A 126 11.30 39.83 -17.39
CA ALA A 126 10.11 39.02 -17.21
C ALA A 126 10.20 38.24 -15.90
N ASN A 127 9.19 38.40 -15.04
CA ASN A 127 9.02 37.66 -13.80
C ASN A 127 7.69 36.92 -13.86
N ILE A 128 7.74 35.61 -13.62
CA ILE A 128 6.55 34.74 -13.55
C ILE A 128 6.61 34.02 -12.21
N TRP A 129 5.55 34.15 -11.42
CA TRP A 129 5.43 33.51 -10.13
C TRP A 129 4.11 32.75 -10.08
N THR A 130 4.17 31.45 -9.82
CA THR A 130 2.97 30.61 -9.71
C THR A 130 3.03 29.69 -8.49
N VAL A 131 1.86 29.42 -7.90
CA VAL A 131 1.68 28.45 -6.81
C VAL A 131 0.48 27.55 -7.09
N LEU A 132 0.77 26.25 -7.24
CA LEU A 132 -0.18 25.17 -7.46
C LEU A 132 -0.65 24.59 -6.12
N ASN A 133 -1.92 24.78 -5.77
CA ASN A 133 -2.50 24.14 -4.59
C ASN A 133 -2.98 22.72 -4.94
N LEU A 134 -2.52 21.75 -4.16
CA LEU A 134 -2.84 20.33 -4.34
C LEU A 134 -3.83 19.88 -3.26
N THR A 135 -4.84 19.12 -3.67
CA THR A 135 -5.93 18.66 -2.79
C THR A 135 -6.40 17.26 -3.19
N LYS A 136 -7.11 16.62 -2.28
CA LYS A 136 -7.84 15.40 -2.52
C LYS A 136 -9.19 15.70 -3.18
N SER A 137 -9.52 14.99 -4.26
CA SER A 137 -10.85 15.03 -4.88
C SER A 137 -11.89 14.23 -4.07
N LYS A 138 -13.18 14.44 -4.36
CA LYS A 138 -14.26 13.64 -3.76
C LYS A 138 -14.12 12.13 -4.06
N GLN A 139 -13.49 11.77 -5.17
CA GLN A 139 -13.21 10.37 -5.54
C GLN A 139 -11.90 9.83 -4.94
N GLY A 140 -11.18 10.59 -4.10
CA GLY A 140 -9.93 10.16 -3.50
C GLY A 140 -8.70 10.29 -4.42
N GLN A 141 -8.79 11.09 -5.49
CA GLN A 141 -7.68 11.36 -6.42
C GLN A 141 -6.90 12.61 -6.02
N LEU A 142 -5.66 12.74 -6.47
CA LEU A 142 -4.91 13.99 -6.41
C LEU A 142 -5.46 14.98 -7.46
N ARG A 143 -5.69 16.23 -7.06
CA ARG A 143 -6.18 17.28 -7.94
C ARG A 143 -5.52 18.61 -7.61
N ILE A 144 -5.26 19.42 -8.65
CA ILE A 144 -4.90 20.82 -8.50
C ILE A 144 -6.20 21.61 -8.29
N SER A 145 -6.38 22.22 -7.12
CA SER A 145 -7.60 22.96 -6.77
C SER A 145 -7.60 24.39 -7.28
N LYS A 146 -6.43 25.03 -7.26
CA LYS A 146 -6.24 26.45 -7.60
C LYS A 146 -4.81 26.69 -8.07
N LEU A 147 -4.66 27.59 -9.03
CA LEU A 147 -3.39 28.22 -9.37
C LEU A 147 -3.43 29.69 -8.92
N SER A 148 -2.43 30.13 -8.16
CA SER A 148 -2.16 31.56 -7.98
C SER A 148 -1.07 31.95 -8.95
N CYS A 149 -1.28 32.96 -9.81
CA CYS A 149 -0.31 33.38 -10.81
C CYS A 149 -0.12 34.90 -10.78
N THR A 150 1.13 35.34 -10.93
CA THR A 150 1.50 36.73 -11.15
C THR A 150 2.59 36.78 -12.20
N ALA A 151 2.35 37.53 -13.28
CA ALA A 151 3.30 37.72 -14.36
C ALA A 151 3.51 39.22 -14.59
N SER A 152 4.77 39.61 -14.80
CA SER A 152 5.12 40.99 -15.07
C SER A 152 6.34 41.07 -15.99
N ILE A 153 6.30 42.00 -16.93
CA ILE A 153 7.41 42.34 -17.82
C ILE A 153 7.83 43.77 -17.50
N ALA A 154 9.11 43.96 -17.18
CA ALA A 154 9.65 45.27 -16.84
C ALA A 154 9.68 46.20 -18.06
N ARG A 155 10.27 45.73 -19.17
CA ARG A 155 10.44 46.54 -20.39
C ARG A 155 10.29 45.68 -21.64
N MET A 156 9.95 46.32 -22.75
CA MET A 156 9.87 45.66 -24.05
C MET A 156 10.51 46.57 -25.10
N HIS A 157 11.35 45.98 -25.94
CA HIS A 157 12.13 46.67 -26.95
C HIS A 157 11.98 45.98 -28.30
N ALA A 158 11.78 46.76 -29.36
CA ALA A 158 11.71 46.26 -30.72
C ALA A 158 12.79 46.93 -31.56
N GLN A 159 13.44 46.15 -32.42
CA GLN A 159 14.38 46.70 -33.40
C GLN A 159 13.62 47.03 -34.67
N PHE A 160 13.24 48.30 -34.83
CA PHE A 160 12.66 48.80 -36.06
C PHE A 160 13.77 49.03 -37.10
N THR A 161 13.78 48.23 -38.15
CA THR A 161 14.69 48.38 -39.28
C THR A 161 14.02 49.18 -40.39
N GLY A 162 14.63 50.30 -40.82
CA GLY A 162 14.10 51.19 -41.86
C GLY A 162 14.74 52.59 -41.88
N SER A 163 14.39 53.40 -42.88
CA SER A 163 15.02 54.71 -43.15
C SER A 163 14.52 55.89 -42.30
N PHE A 164 13.50 55.70 -41.45
CA PHE A 164 12.84 56.77 -40.70
C PHE A 164 13.09 56.69 -39.18
N ARG A 165 14.34 56.95 -38.76
CA ARG A 165 14.80 56.76 -37.37
C ARG A 165 14.04 57.58 -36.31
N GLY A 166 13.70 58.84 -36.59
CA GLY A 166 12.95 59.71 -35.65
C GLY A 166 11.45 59.39 -35.53
N PHE A 167 10.87 58.68 -36.51
CA PHE A 167 9.47 58.25 -36.51
C PHE A 167 9.23 57.04 -35.59
N TYR A 168 10.20 56.13 -35.54
CA TYR A 168 10.12 54.93 -34.72
C TYR A 168 10.24 55.23 -33.21
N GLU A 169 10.89 56.30 -32.79
CA GLU A 169 11.07 56.62 -31.36
C GLU A 169 9.75 56.92 -30.63
N LEU A 170 8.83 57.66 -31.25
CA LEU A 170 7.53 58.01 -30.63
C LEU A 170 6.57 56.81 -30.59
N ILE A 171 6.43 56.11 -31.73
CA ILE A 171 5.47 55.01 -31.86
C ILE A 171 5.97 53.73 -31.21
N SER A 172 7.28 53.48 -31.17
CA SER A 172 7.82 52.30 -30.49
C SER A 172 7.41 52.26 -29.02
N SER A 173 7.44 53.38 -28.31
CA SER A 173 7.03 53.43 -26.90
C SER A 173 5.56 53.05 -26.71
N LEU A 174 4.67 53.59 -27.55
CA LEU A 174 3.23 53.27 -27.52
C LEU A 174 2.98 51.79 -27.83
N LEU A 175 3.55 51.29 -28.93
CA LEU A 175 3.36 49.90 -29.37
C LEU A 175 3.94 48.90 -28.38
N MET A 176 5.15 49.15 -27.87
CA MET A 176 5.78 48.29 -26.86
C MET A 176 5.01 48.31 -25.55
N THR A 177 4.41 49.44 -25.18
CA THR A 177 3.53 49.50 -23.98
C THR A 177 2.26 48.68 -24.17
N GLY A 178 1.61 48.79 -25.33
CA GLY A 178 0.42 48.00 -25.68
C GLY A 178 0.72 46.51 -25.73
N LEU A 179 1.79 46.13 -26.44
CA LEU A 179 2.21 44.74 -26.58
C LEU A 179 2.63 44.13 -25.24
N ARG A 180 3.37 44.87 -24.41
CA ARG A 180 3.71 44.48 -23.04
C ARG A 180 2.46 44.24 -22.19
N PHE A 181 1.44 45.09 -22.30
CA PHE A 181 0.18 44.91 -21.59
C PHE A 181 -0.56 43.65 -22.04
N LEU A 182 -0.67 43.42 -23.35
CA LEU A 182 -1.35 42.25 -23.91
C LEU A 182 -0.66 40.93 -23.52
N ILE A 183 0.68 40.87 -23.61
CA ILE A 183 1.45 39.68 -23.21
C ILE A 183 1.31 39.42 -21.71
N ASN A 184 1.50 40.43 -20.86
CA ASN A 184 1.33 40.30 -19.41
C ASN A 184 -0.07 39.76 -19.03
N LYS A 185 -1.11 40.18 -19.76
CA LYS A 185 -2.48 39.74 -19.55
C LYS A 185 -2.70 38.28 -19.96
N GLN A 186 -1.94 37.76 -20.92
CA GLN A 186 -2.16 36.43 -21.51
C GLN A 186 -1.36 35.30 -20.83
N ILE A 187 -0.20 35.60 -20.23
CA ILE A 187 0.66 34.58 -19.57
C ILE A 187 -0.11 33.80 -18.49
N CYS A 188 -0.73 34.49 -17.53
CA CYS A 188 -1.40 33.80 -16.42
C CYS A 188 -2.63 32.98 -16.84
N PRO A 189 -3.55 33.47 -17.70
CA PRO A 189 -4.64 32.65 -18.23
C PRO A 189 -4.18 31.39 -18.96
N ALA A 190 -3.08 31.47 -19.71
CA ALA A 190 -2.50 30.29 -20.38
C ALA A 190 -2.04 29.27 -19.33
N LEU A 191 -1.19 29.68 -18.38
CA LEU A 191 -0.71 28.79 -17.31
C LEU A 191 -1.84 28.23 -16.42
N GLU A 192 -2.89 29.02 -16.17
CA GLU A 192 -4.06 28.59 -15.44
C GLU A 192 -4.84 27.51 -16.20
N HIS A 193 -5.01 27.65 -17.51
CA HIS A 193 -5.59 26.60 -18.34
C HIS A 193 -4.73 25.32 -18.31
N SER A 194 -3.42 25.44 -18.53
CA SER A 194 -2.49 24.31 -18.53
C SER A 194 -2.52 23.56 -17.19
N ALA A 195 -2.52 24.28 -16.08
CA ALA A 195 -2.56 23.68 -14.74
C ALA A 195 -3.92 23.07 -14.38
N LEU A 196 -5.02 23.81 -14.57
CA LEU A 196 -6.33 23.39 -14.07
C LEU A 196 -7.06 22.42 -14.99
N VAL A 197 -6.69 22.38 -16.28
CA VAL A 197 -7.31 21.51 -17.29
C VAL A 197 -6.36 20.39 -17.69
N LEU A 198 -5.20 20.70 -18.30
CA LEU A 198 -4.31 19.70 -18.89
C LEU A 198 -3.67 18.81 -17.81
N LEU A 199 -3.03 19.41 -16.80
CA LEU A 199 -2.40 18.64 -15.73
C LEU A 199 -3.43 17.86 -14.90
N ASN A 200 -4.60 18.44 -14.61
CA ASN A 200 -5.67 17.70 -13.93
C ASN A 200 -6.20 16.52 -14.76
N SER A 201 -6.24 16.63 -16.10
CA SER A 201 -6.58 15.50 -16.97
C SER A 201 -5.58 14.36 -16.84
N LEU A 202 -4.28 14.69 -16.81
CA LEU A 202 -3.22 13.71 -16.57
C LEU A 202 -3.32 13.08 -15.17
N LEU A 203 -3.51 13.88 -14.13
CA LEU A 203 -3.65 13.39 -12.74
C LEU A 203 -4.85 12.46 -12.58
N ALA A 204 -5.95 12.71 -13.32
CA ALA A 204 -7.13 11.86 -13.33
C ALA A 204 -6.89 10.46 -13.92
N THR A 205 -5.80 10.27 -14.67
CA THR A 205 -5.45 8.93 -15.22
C THR A 205 -4.87 7.98 -14.17
N VAL A 206 -4.46 8.48 -13.01
CA VAL A 206 -3.91 7.65 -11.93
C VAL A 206 -5.05 6.87 -11.26
N PRO A 207 -5.05 5.53 -11.34
CA PRO A 207 -6.15 4.73 -10.81
C PRO A 207 -6.15 4.78 -9.28
N VAL A 208 -7.30 5.15 -8.71
CA VAL A 208 -7.53 5.12 -7.27
C VAL A 208 -7.70 3.70 -6.78
N ARG A 209 -8.51 2.92 -7.49
CA ARG A 209 -8.78 1.52 -7.21
C ARG A 209 -8.43 0.70 -8.44
N MET A 210 -7.75 -0.41 -8.25
CA MET A 210 -7.38 -1.30 -9.35
C MET A 210 -7.35 -2.76 -8.91
N PRO A 211 -7.76 -3.69 -9.80
CA PRO A 211 -7.59 -5.12 -9.54
C PRO A 211 -6.09 -5.46 -9.51
N VAL A 212 -5.69 -6.28 -8.55
CA VAL A 212 -4.35 -6.86 -8.47
C VAL A 212 -4.32 -8.16 -9.27
N ASP A 213 -5.37 -8.96 -9.13
CA ASP A 213 -5.66 -10.18 -9.89
C ASP A 213 -7.18 -10.40 -9.98
N SER A 214 -7.62 -11.62 -10.31
CA SER A 214 -9.03 -11.99 -10.44
C SER A 214 -9.80 -12.08 -9.11
N TYR A 215 -9.14 -11.99 -7.96
CA TYR A 215 -9.74 -12.19 -6.64
C TYR A 215 -9.71 -10.93 -5.78
N VAL A 216 -8.65 -10.14 -5.88
CA VAL A 216 -8.38 -9.03 -4.96
C VAL A 216 -8.08 -7.74 -5.72
N GLY A 217 -8.65 -6.64 -5.24
CA GLY A 217 -8.34 -5.27 -5.66
C GLY A 217 -7.60 -4.49 -4.57
N ILE A 218 -7.02 -3.36 -4.94
CA ILE A 218 -6.36 -2.43 -4.02
C ILE A 218 -6.92 -1.02 -4.17
N ASP A 219 -7.10 -0.34 -3.04
CA ASP A 219 -7.59 1.03 -2.91
C ASP A 219 -6.46 1.96 -2.40
N TYR A 220 -6.00 2.81 -3.31
CA TYR A 220 -5.04 3.90 -3.10
C TYR A 220 -5.73 5.27 -3.02
N SER A 221 -6.96 5.35 -2.54
CA SER A 221 -7.59 6.65 -2.25
C SER A 221 -6.75 7.48 -1.28
N PHE A 222 -6.61 8.77 -1.59
CA PHE A 222 -6.04 9.73 -0.65
C PHE A 222 -6.93 9.82 0.60
N LEU A 223 -6.31 9.94 1.77
CA LEU A 223 -7.03 10.14 3.04
C LEU A 223 -7.22 11.62 3.36
N SER A 224 -6.22 12.44 3.06
CA SER A 224 -6.20 13.88 3.26
C SER A 224 -5.59 14.59 2.06
N ASP A 225 -5.63 15.93 2.08
CA ASP A 225 -4.82 16.74 1.19
C ASP A 225 -3.32 16.48 1.44
N PRO A 226 -2.45 16.66 0.43
CA PRO A 226 -1.00 16.53 0.62
C PRO A 226 -0.46 17.51 1.66
N ASP A 227 0.40 17.03 2.56
CA ASP A 227 1.08 17.87 3.55
C ASP A 227 2.41 18.37 2.99
N VAL A 228 2.44 19.66 2.62
CA VAL A 228 3.60 20.30 2.01
C VAL A 228 4.43 21.02 3.07
N LYS A 229 5.71 20.64 3.18
CA LYS A 229 6.75 21.27 4.01
C LYS A 229 7.78 21.96 3.12
N ALA A 230 8.83 22.53 3.72
CA ALA A 230 9.85 23.28 2.98
C ALA A 230 10.65 22.40 2.00
N ASP A 231 10.97 21.16 2.39
CA ASP A 231 11.85 20.28 1.60
C ASP A 231 11.18 18.98 1.13
N TRP A 232 9.90 18.79 1.44
CA TRP A 232 9.16 17.61 1.04
C TRP A 232 7.65 17.82 1.05
N MET A 233 6.96 16.92 0.36
CA MET A 233 5.51 16.77 0.37
C MET A 233 5.14 15.33 0.73
N ASP A 234 4.29 15.16 1.73
CA ASP A 234 3.75 13.87 2.16
C ASP A 234 2.34 13.66 1.61
N MET A 235 2.10 12.48 1.05
CA MET A 235 0.80 12.04 0.56
C MET A 235 0.38 10.77 1.31
N GLU A 236 -0.83 10.79 1.85
CA GLU A 236 -1.37 9.71 2.68
C GLU A 236 -2.43 8.92 1.95
N PHE A 237 -2.19 7.62 1.82
CA PHE A 237 -3.02 6.70 1.06
C PHE A 237 -3.66 5.67 1.97
N LYS A 238 -4.91 5.31 1.61
CA LYS A 238 -5.65 4.24 2.26
C LYS A 238 -4.91 2.91 2.17
N GLY A 239 -4.32 2.58 1.02
CA GLY A 239 -3.45 1.42 0.79
C GLY A 239 -4.04 0.10 1.28
N MET A 240 -5.33 -0.11 1.00
CA MET A 240 -6.12 -1.23 1.52
C MET A 240 -6.47 -2.19 0.38
N PHE A 241 -6.27 -3.49 0.61
CA PHE A 241 -6.78 -4.52 -0.28
C PHE A 241 -8.21 -4.92 0.09
N TYR A 242 -9.00 -5.30 -0.91
CA TYR A 242 -10.38 -5.75 -0.74
C TYR A 242 -10.70 -6.92 -1.68
N PRO A 243 -11.55 -7.89 -1.27
CA PRO A 243 -11.96 -8.97 -2.15
C PRO A 243 -12.95 -8.46 -3.21
N LEU A 244 -12.75 -8.85 -4.48
CA LEU A 244 -13.61 -8.41 -5.60
C LEU A 244 -15.02 -9.00 -5.53
N GLY A 245 -15.18 -10.19 -4.92
CA GLY A 245 -16.50 -10.83 -4.77
C GLY A 245 -17.42 -10.13 -3.75
N ASN A 246 -16.86 -9.40 -2.78
CA ASN A 246 -17.62 -8.62 -1.81
C ASN A 246 -16.77 -7.46 -1.27
N GLU A 247 -16.80 -6.31 -1.95
CA GLU A 247 -15.94 -5.17 -1.61
C GLU A 247 -16.18 -4.57 -0.21
N ASN A 248 -17.31 -4.90 0.44
CA ASN A 248 -17.64 -4.40 1.77
C ASN A 248 -16.97 -5.20 2.90
N ASP A 249 -16.51 -6.42 2.64
CA ASP A 249 -15.80 -7.24 3.63
C ASP A 249 -14.32 -6.80 3.73
N THR A 250 -14.08 -5.79 4.57
CA THR A 250 -12.78 -5.15 4.73
C THR A 250 -12.23 -5.31 6.15
N LEU A 251 -10.90 -5.28 6.27
CA LEU A 251 -10.21 -5.30 7.55
C LEU A 251 -10.20 -3.89 8.17
N VAL A 252 -10.46 -3.78 9.48
CA VAL A 252 -10.36 -2.51 10.22
C VAL A 252 -8.89 -2.14 10.44
N ASN A 253 -8.52 -0.89 10.17
CA ASN A 253 -7.13 -0.43 10.33
C ASN A 253 -6.81 -0.02 11.77
N ASN A 254 -6.09 -0.91 12.47
CA ASN A 254 -5.55 -0.64 13.81
C ASN A 254 -4.03 -0.38 13.81
N ALA A 255 -3.36 -0.40 12.66
CA ALA A 255 -1.91 -0.33 12.58
C ALA A 255 -1.35 1.05 13.01
N VAL A 256 -0.04 1.05 13.27
CA VAL A 256 0.73 2.27 13.54
C VAL A 256 0.92 3.05 12.24
N VAL A 257 0.80 4.38 12.33
CA VAL A 257 1.02 5.29 11.19
C VAL A 257 2.47 5.19 10.71
N PRO A 258 2.73 4.91 9.42
CA PRO A 258 4.08 4.82 8.90
C PRO A 258 4.78 6.20 8.92
N LEU A 259 5.97 6.27 9.50
CA LEU A 259 6.77 7.50 9.61
C LEU A 259 8.01 7.47 8.71
N VAL A 260 8.21 8.54 7.93
CA VAL A 260 9.40 8.75 7.10
C VAL A 260 10.35 9.72 7.81
N LYS A 261 11.54 9.24 8.21
CA LYS A 261 12.57 10.07 8.90
C LYS A 261 13.64 10.64 7.97
N ARG A 262 13.76 10.14 6.74
CA ARG A 262 14.86 10.48 5.81
C ARG A 262 14.35 11.37 4.66
N SER A 263 15.26 12.14 4.07
CA SER A 263 14.97 13.09 2.97
C SER A 263 16.04 13.12 1.85
N GLN A 264 17.02 12.22 1.87
CA GLN A 264 18.17 12.20 0.93
C GLN A 264 17.86 11.64 -0.47
N ARG A 265 16.77 10.88 -0.62
CA ARG A 265 16.34 10.28 -1.90
C ARG A 265 15.10 11.00 -2.41
N MET A 266 14.88 10.92 -3.73
CA MET A 266 13.77 11.62 -4.42
C MET A 266 12.39 11.23 -3.87
N VAL A 267 12.19 9.94 -3.58
CA VAL A 267 10.91 9.39 -3.12
C VAL A 267 11.14 8.42 -1.97
N TYR A 268 10.26 8.46 -0.98
CA TYR A 268 10.15 7.45 0.06
C TYR A 268 8.74 6.87 0.09
N ILE A 269 8.64 5.55 0.11
CA ILE A 269 7.37 4.83 0.27
C ILE A 269 7.45 4.09 1.60
N SER A 270 6.47 4.31 2.46
CA SER A 270 6.35 3.61 3.74
C SER A 270 4.99 2.93 3.83
N VAL A 271 5.01 1.64 4.12
CA VAL A 271 3.82 0.80 4.25
C VAL A 271 3.72 0.24 5.67
N SER A 272 2.50 0.18 6.19
CA SER A 272 2.18 -0.35 7.52
C SER A 272 1.93 -1.86 7.49
N GLU A 273 1.83 -2.49 8.66
CA GLU A 273 1.39 -3.88 8.80
C GLU A 273 0.01 -4.09 8.17
N TYR A 274 -0.90 -3.12 8.31
CA TYR A 274 -2.24 -3.17 7.75
C TYR A 274 -2.27 -3.28 6.22
N PHE A 275 -1.27 -2.72 5.52
CA PHE A 275 -1.16 -2.89 4.07
C PHE A 275 -1.04 -4.38 3.70
N PHE A 276 -0.21 -5.14 4.44
CA PHE A 276 -0.03 -6.57 4.20
C PHE A 276 -1.17 -7.42 4.77
N ASP A 277 -1.67 -7.06 5.97
CA ASP A 277 -2.79 -7.78 6.60
C ASP A 277 -4.06 -7.68 5.77
N SER A 278 -4.39 -6.50 5.22
CA SER A 278 -5.56 -6.33 4.36
C SER A 278 -5.47 -7.19 3.09
N ALA A 279 -4.27 -7.36 2.52
CA ALA A 279 -4.05 -8.27 1.39
C ALA A 279 -4.33 -9.72 1.77
N MET A 280 -3.70 -10.21 2.84
CA MET A 280 -3.85 -11.58 3.32
C MET A 280 -5.29 -11.90 3.74
N TYR A 281 -5.95 -10.94 4.39
CA TYR A 281 -7.37 -11.01 4.74
C TYR A 281 -8.25 -11.12 3.50
N SER A 282 -8.00 -10.30 2.47
CA SER A 282 -8.79 -10.33 1.23
C SER A 282 -8.67 -11.66 0.49
N TYR A 283 -7.46 -12.23 0.41
CA TYR A 283 -7.27 -13.57 -0.17
C TYR A 283 -7.90 -14.68 0.67
N TYR A 284 -7.87 -14.58 2.00
CA TYR A 284 -8.58 -15.50 2.88
C TYR A 284 -10.09 -15.44 2.64
N LYS A 285 -10.68 -14.24 2.58
CA LYS A 285 -12.11 -14.04 2.30
C LYS A 285 -12.53 -14.44 0.90
N ALA A 286 -11.64 -14.33 -0.07
CA ALA A 286 -11.85 -14.86 -1.42
C ALA A 286 -11.82 -16.40 -1.47
N GLY A 287 -11.43 -17.09 -0.38
CA GLY A 287 -11.43 -18.55 -0.29
C GLY A 287 -10.37 -19.23 -1.15
N VAL A 288 -9.31 -18.51 -1.53
CA VAL A 288 -8.25 -19.02 -2.42
C VAL A 288 -7.03 -19.57 -1.67
N LEU A 289 -6.97 -19.39 -0.35
CA LEU A 289 -5.88 -19.90 0.49
C LEU A 289 -6.11 -21.38 0.87
N LYS A 290 -6.32 -22.22 -0.15
CA LYS A 290 -6.51 -23.67 -0.03
C LYS A 290 -5.89 -24.41 -1.19
N THR A 291 -5.45 -25.64 -0.97
CA THR A 291 -4.85 -26.48 -2.01
C THR A 291 -5.03 -27.96 -1.73
N GLU A 292 -5.35 -28.69 -2.78
CA GLU A 292 -5.42 -30.15 -2.79
C GLU A 292 -4.12 -30.71 -3.40
N ILE A 293 -3.45 -31.56 -2.63
CA ILE A 293 -2.21 -32.25 -3.02
C ILE A 293 -2.55 -33.74 -3.17
N PRO A 294 -2.78 -34.23 -4.40
CA PRO A 294 -3.00 -35.65 -4.64
C PRO A 294 -1.72 -36.44 -4.41
N GLU A 295 -1.84 -37.74 -4.12
CA GLU A 295 -0.69 -38.62 -3.85
C GLU A 295 0.37 -38.60 -4.96
N SER A 296 -0.05 -38.45 -6.22
CA SER A 296 0.85 -38.35 -7.38
C SER A 296 1.79 -37.13 -7.37
N LYS A 297 1.48 -36.09 -6.59
CA LYS A 297 2.33 -34.90 -6.41
C LYS A 297 3.11 -34.92 -5.09
N MET A 298 2.92 -35.93 -4.26
CA MET A 298 3.68 -36.10 -3.01
C MET A 298 5.05 -36.70 -3.31
N SER A 299 6.04 -36.46 -2.45
CA SER A 299 7.28 -37.24 -2.50
C SER A 299 6.99 -38.69 -2.12
N VAL A 300 7.76 -39.62 -2.69
CA VAL A 300 7.63 -41.06 -2.40
C VAL A 300 7.72 -41.34 -0.91
N ASP A 301 8.66 -40.67 -0.21
CA ASP A 301 8.85 -40.81 1.23
C ASP A 301 7.63 -40.34 2.03
N LEU A 302 7.01 -39.22 1.65
CA LEU A 302 5.82 -38.69 2.33
C LEU A 302 4.62 -39.61 2.13
N ALA A 303 4.38 -40.07 0.91
CA ALA A 303 3.29 -40.99 0.60
C ALA A 303 3.43 -42.31 1.40
N TYR A 304 4.65 -42.87 1.42
CA TYR A 304 4.94 -44.09 2.18
C TYR A 304 4.78 -43.88 3.70
N LEU A 305 5.25 -42.75 4.23
CA LEU A 305 5.11 -42.40 5.64
C LEU A 305 3.63 -42.29 6.04
N LEU A 306 2.80 -41.60 5.24
CA LEU A 306 1.37 -41.46 5.51
C LEU A 306 0.66 -42.83 5.46
N ARG A 307 0.95 -43.65 4.45
CA ARG A 307 0.36 -44.99 4.33
C ARG A 307 0.70 -45.89 5.50
N THR A 308 1.97 -45.92 5.91
CA THR A 308 2.41 -46.74 7.05
C THR A 308 1.83 -46.22 8.37
N THR A 309 1.80 -44.89 8.56
CA THR A 309 1.23 -44.25 9.76
C THR A 309 -0.28 -44.54 9.90
N PHE A 310 -1.04 -44.49 8.80
CA PHE A 310 -2.49 -44.70 8.82
C PHE A 310 -2.93 -46.10 8.41
N PHE A 311 -2.01 -47.06 8.28
CA PHE A 311 -2.33 -48.41 7.80
C PHE A 311 -3.45 -49.09 8.61
N GLY A 312 -3.37 -49.01 9.95
CA GLY A 312 -4.40 -49.55 10.83
C GLY A 312 -5.76 -48.86 10.65
N ALA A 313 -5.77 -47.52 10.54
CA ALA A 313 -6.99 -46.75 10.31
C ALA A 313 -7.60 -47.07 8.93
N ILE A 314 -6.78 -47.26 7.90
CA ILE A 314 -7.25 -47.65 6.56
C ILE A 314 -7.93 -49.01 6.62
N ILE A 315 -7.32 -50.01 7.28
CA ILE A 315 -7.91 -51.34 7.43
C ILE A 315 -9.23 -51.29 8.22
N LEU A 316 -9.29 -50.50 9.29
CA LEU A 316 -10.47 -50.41 10.16
C LEU A 316 -11.63 -49.64 9.51
N LEU A 317 -11.34 -48.52 8.86
CA LEU A 317 -12.35 -47.60 8.32
C LEU A 317 -12.76 -47.93 6.87
N ALA A 318 -11.91 -48.65 6.14
CA ALA A 318 -12.15 -49.07 4.77
C ALA A 318 -11.65 -50.52 4.55
N PRO A 319 -12.36 -51.55 5.05
CA PRO A 319 -11.88 -52.94 5.08
C PRO A 319 -11.88 -53.64 3.71
N THR A 320 -12.18 -52.94 2.61
CA THR A 320 -12.22 -53.54 1.28
C THR A 320 -10.81 -53.68 0.69
N SER A 321 -10.57 -54.71 -0.13
CA SER A 321 -9.31 -54.90 -0.85
C SER A 321 -8.96 -53.68 -1.72
N SER A 322 -9.97 -53.02 -2.27
CA SER A 322 -9.86 -51.80 -3.07
C SER A 322 -9.40 -50.56 -2.29
N ALA A 323 -9.54 -50.53 -0.97
CA ALA A 323 -9.12 -49.41 -0.14
C ALA A 323 -7.62 -49.43 0.21
N LYS A 324 -6.97 -50.59 0.13
CA LYS A 324 -5.52 -50.71 0.36
C LYS A 324 -4.70 -49.97 -0.70
N GLU A 325 -5.20 -49.95 -1.93
CA GLU A 325 -4.56 -49.29 -3.09
C GLU A 325 -5.19 -47.93 -3.41
N ALA A 326 -6.19 -47.50 -2.62
CA ALA A 326 -6.85 -46.23 -2.81
C ALA A 326 -5.87 -45.06 -2.62
N PRO A 327 -5.90 -44.03 -3.49
CA PRO A 327 -4.99 -42.91 -3.38
C PRO A 327 -5.28 -42.02 -2.16
N LEU A 328 -4.22 -41.42 -1.63
CA LEU A 328 -4.30 -40.39 -0.60
C LEU A 328 -4.48 -38.99 -1.22
N LEU A 329 -5.16 -38.12 -0.48
CA LEU A 329 -5.31 -36.71 -0.76
C LEU A 329 -4.96 -35.92 0.50
N LEU A 330 -4.09 -34.93 0.35
CA LEU A 330 -3.83 -33.93 1.37
C LEU A 330 -4.60 -32.66 0.99
N ASP A 331 -5.56 -32.29 1.81
CA ASP A 331 -6.35 -31.08 1.65
C ASP A 331 -5.90 -30.04 2.68
N LEU A 332 -5.25 -28.98 2.21
CA LEU A 332 -4.68 -27.92 3.02
C LEU A 332 -5.49 -26.64 2.87
N GLU A 333 -6.02 -26.12 3.98
CA GLU A 333 -6.78 -24.88 4.00
C GLU A 333 -6.34 -23.98 5.17
N VAL A 334 -6.23 -22.68 4.92
CA VAL A 334 -5.96 -21.69 5.97
C VAL A 334 -7.21 -21.48 6.83
N THR A 335 -7.09 -21.61 8.16
CA THR A 335 -8.23 -21.56 9.09
C THR A 335 -8.61 -20.14 9.50
N SER A 336 -7.67 -19.20 9.45
CA SER A 336 -7.86 -17.79 9.80
C SER A 336 -6.98 -16.89 8.93
N ALA A 337 -7.42 -15.65 8.66
CA ALA A 337 -6.63 -14.67 7.92
C ALA A 337 -5.19 -14.56 8.47
N PRO A 338 -4.16 -14.72 7.63
CA PRO A 338 -2.78 -14.58 8.07
C PRO A 338 -2.48 -13.17 8.59
N HIS A 339 -1.54 -13.07 9.54
CA HIS A 339 -1.16 -11.80 10.17
C HIS A 339 0.33 -11.51 10.01
N CYS A 340 0.64 -10.29 9.58
CA CYS A 340 1.95 -9.75 9.32
C CYS A 340 2.39 -8.83 10.46
N THR A 341 3.62 -9.02 10.93
CA THR A 341 4.25 -8.18 11.94
C THR A 341 5.57 -7.65 11.44
N ILE A 342 5.79 -6.34 11.58
CA ILE A 342 7.00 -5.63 11.15
C ILE A 342 7.76 -5.19 12.40
N LYS A 343 8.99 -5.70 12.55
CA LYS A 343 9.92 -5.31 13.62
C LYS A 343 11.25 -4.86 13.03
N PRO A 344 12.10 -4.13 13.79
CA PRO A 344 13.47 -3.82 13.35
C PRO A 344 14.29 -5.06 12.99
N SER A 345 13.99 -6.20 13.61
CA SER A 345 14.62 -7.50 13.32
C SER A 345 14.17 -8.15 12.01
N GLY A 346 13.15 -7.60 11.33
CA GLY A 346 12.56 -8.15 10.11
C GLY A 346 11.04 -8.31 10.17
N ILE A 347 10.49 -8.82 9.08
CA ILE A 347 9.05 -9.01 8.89
C ILE A 347 8.72 -10.50 9.10
N THR A 348 7.63 -10.78 9.82
CA THR A 348 7.15 -12.14 10.06
C THR A 348 5.67 -12.28 9.73
N VAL A 349 5.28 -13.36 9.08
CA VAL A 349 3.88 -13.70 8.78
C VAL A 349 3.50 -14.96 9.56
N SER A 350 2.39 -14.89 10.28
CA SER A 350 1.82 -16.02 11.01
C SER A 350 0.65 -16.60 10.20
N VAL A 351 0.68 -17.92 9.97
CA VAL A 351 -0.32 -18.65 9.19
C VAL A 351 -0.80 -19.83 10.01
N ASN A 352 -2.11 -19.92 10.21
CA ASN A 352 -2.77 -21.07 10.80
C ASN A 352 -3.53 -21.81 9.70
N ALA A 353 -3.31 -23.11 9.60
CA ALA A 353 -3.92 -23.93 8.57
C ALA A 353 -4.34 -25.29 9.14
N LEU A 354 -5.22 -25.97 8.42
CA LEU A 354 -5.65 -27.33 8.68
C LEU A 354 -5.26 -28.18 7.48
N MET A 355 -4.63 -29.32 7.75
CA MET A 355 -4.30 -30.33 6.76
C MET A 355 -5.12 -31.58 7.05
N ASN A 356 -6.06 -31.90 6.18
CA ASN A 356 -6.81 -33.13 6.23
C ASN A 356 -6.10 -34.20 5.40
N VAL A 357 -5.89 -35.36 6.00
CA VAL A 357 -5.39 -36.55 5.31
C VAL A 357 -6.60 -37.41 4.96
N ILE A 358 -6.87 -37.57 3.67
CA ILE A 358 -8.08 -38.20 3.16
C ILE A 358 -7.69 -39.39 2.29
N LEU A 359 -8.37 -40.52 2.49
CA LEU A 359 -8.33 -41.68 1.59
C LEU A 359 -9.46 -41.56 0.57
N LEU A 360 -9.19 -41.87 -0.69
CA LEU A 360 -10.16 -41.82 -1.78
C LEU A 360 -10.42 -43.21 -2.37
N PRO A 361 -11.25 -44.08 -1.74
CA PRO A 361 -11.47 -45.42 -2.26
C PRO A 361 -12.41 -45.40 -3.47
N PRO A 362 -12.14 -46.24 -4.49
CA PRO A 362 -12.91 -46.25 -5.73
C PRO A 362 -14.39 -46.58 -5.46
N ASN A 363 -15.28 -45.81 -6.09
CA ASN A 363 -16.74 -45.96 -5.99
C ASN A 363 -17.31 -45.83 -4.56
N SER A 364 -16.60 -45.15 -3.67
CA SER A 364 -17.03 -44.91 -2.29
C SER A 364 -16.78 -43.46 -1.87
N LYS A 365 -17.33 -43.05 -0.71
CA LYS A 365 -17.13 -41.70 -0.19
C LYS A 365 -15.70 -41.53 0.35
N PRO A 366 -15.09 -40.33 0.22
CA PRO A 366 -13.81 -40.02 0.85
C PRO A 366 -13.83 -40.32 2.36
N VAL A 367 -12.75 -40.92 2.87
CA VAL A 367 -12.60 -41.26 4.28
C VAL A 367 -11.51 -40.37 4.90
N MET A 368 -11.88 -39.52 5.85
CA MET A 368 -10.92 -38.67 6.56
C MET A 368 -10.15 -39.50 7.60
N LEU A 369 -8.85 -39.68 7.38
CA LEU A 369 -7.96 -40.46 8.23
C LEU A 369 -7.43 -39.63 9.41
N SER A 370 -7.11 -38.36 9.17
CA SER A 370 -6.60 -37.46 10.20
C SER A 370 -6.83 -36.00 9.82
N SER A 371 -6.78 -35.14 10.83
CA SER A 371 -6.85 -33.69 10.66
C SER A 371 -5.77 -33.04 11.54
N ILE A 372 -4.83 -32.38 10.88
CA ILE A 372 -3.61 -31.86 11.46
C ILE A 372 -3.67 -30.33 11.45
N ILE A 373 -3.60 -29.73 12.63
CA ILE A 373 -3.52 -28.29 12.82
C ILE A 373 -2.08 -27.86 12.61
N MET A 374 -1.87 -26.90 11.72
CA MET A 374 -0.57 -26.37 11.34
C MET A 374 -0.46 -24.91 11.78
N GLU A 375 0.51 -24.62 12.64
CA GLU A 375 0.88 -23.25 13.02
C GLU A 375 2.27 -22.92 12.43
N SER A 376 2.30 -21.99 11.50
CA SER A 376 3.52 -21.58 10.81
C SER A 376 3.86 -20.12 11.09
N ARG A 377 5.15 -19.86 11.30
CA ARG A 377 5.72 -18.52 11.24
C ARG A 377 6.71 -18.48 10.09
N LEU A 378 6.49 -17.55 9.18
CA LEU A 378 7.31 -17.32 7.99
C LEU A 378 8.10 -16.01 8.18
N ASN A 379 9.37 -16.00 7.81
CA ASN A 379 10.11 -14.75 7.62
C ASN A 379 9.73 -14.19 6.25
N ALA A 380 9.39 -12.91 6.19
CA ALA A 380 9.07 -12.22 4.94
C ALA A 380 10.21 -11.28 4.54
N LYS A 381 10.59 -11.35 3.26
CA LYS A 381 11.52 -10.41 2.62
C LYS A 381 10.79 -9.67 1.52
N VAL A 382 10.69 -8.36 1.67
CA VAL A 382 10.03 -7.48 0.70
C VAL A 382 11.08 -6.93 -0.26
N SER A 383 10.79 -6.97 -1.56
CA SER A 383 11.63 -6.42 -2.60
C SER A 383 10.79 -5.66 -3.63
N LEU A 384 11.40 -4.68 -4.29
CA LEU A 384 10.77 -3.95 -5.38
C LEU A 384 11.35 -4.47 -6.71
N LYS A 385 10.49 -4.97 -7.61
CA LYS A 385 10.88 -5.37 -8.97
C LYS A 385 10.10 -4.55 -9.97
N GLY A 386 10.79 -3.62 -10.65
CA GLY A 386 10.12 -2.60 -11.46
C GLY A 386 9.19 -1.75 -10.61
N LYS A 387 7.91 -1.68 -10.98
CA LYS A 387 6.86 -0.95 -10.23
C LYS A 387 6.06 -1.83 -9.26
N LYS A 388 6.46 -3.09 -9.05
CA LYS A 388 5.72 -4.07 -8.22
C LYS A 388 6.46 -4.38 -6.93
N LEU A 389 5.75 -4.31 -5.81
CA LEU A 389 6.22 -4.77 -4.52
C LEU A 389 6.01 -6.28 -4.42
N GLY A 390 7.09 -7.05 -4.34
CA GLY A 390 7.08 -8.48 -4.15
C GLY A 390 7.41 -8.85 -2.71
N MET A 391 6.84 -9.95 -2.23
CA MET A 391 7.16 -10.51 -0.92
C MET A 391 7.53 -11.98 -1.08
N LYS A 392 8.75 -12.33 -0.62
CA LYS A 392 9.21 -13.70 -0.52
C LYS A 392 9.04 -14.20 0.90
N LEU A 393 8.45 -15.37 1.08
CA LEU A 393 8.23 -16.02 2.38
C LEU A 393 9.18 -17.20 2.53
N ASP A 394 9.94 -17.22 3.63
CA ASP A 394 10.84 -18.30 4.02
C ASP A 394 10.33 -18.92 5.34
N LEU A 395 10.27 -20.24 5.45
CA LEU A 395 9.80 -20.90 6.68
C LEU A 395 10.75 -20.61 7.86
N LYS A 396 10.23 -20.11 8.98
CA LYS A 396 11.01 -19.84 10.20
C LYS A 396 10.76 -20.88 11.28
N ARG A 397 9.49 -21.13 11.57
CA ARG A 397 9.05 -22.09 12.58
C ARG A 397 7.76 -22.70 12.11
N PHE A 398 7.62 -23.99 12.36
CA PHE A 398 6.46 -24.76 11.98
C PHE A 398 6.12 -25.72 13.10
N ARG A 399 4.84 -25.82 13.45
CA ARG A 399 4.32 -26.74 14.44
C ARG A 399 3.11 -27.46 13.86
N MET A 400 3.04 -28.76 14.11
CA MET A 400 1.92 -29.61 13.72
C MET A 400 1.35 -30.26 14.97
N TYR A 401 0.03 -30.22 15.07
CA TYR A 401 -0.72 -30.87 16.14
C TYR A 401 -1.78 -31.74 15.50
N SER A 402 -1.93 -32.99 15.94
CA SER A 402 -3.06 -33.80 15.50
C SER A 402 -4.26 -33.50 16.40
N SER A 403 -5.39 -33.16 15.79
CA SER A 403 -6.65 -32.92 16.51
C SER A 403 -7.30 -34.21 17.04
N LYS A 404 -6.87 -35.37 16.54
CA LYS A 404 -7.37 -36.70 16.88
C LYS A 404 -6.22 -37.68 17.10
N SER A 405 -5.27 -37.32 17.95
CA SER A 405 -4.19 -38.26 18.27
C SER A 405 -4.66 -39.22 19.35
N THR A 406 -4.50 -40.52 19.10
CA THR A 406 -4.59 -41.60 20.10
C THR A 406 -3.63 -41.41 21.29
N LEU A 407 -2.78 -40.37 21.29
CA LEU A 407 -1.98 -39.94 22.44
C LEU A 407 -2.81 -39.41 23.63
N GLU A 408 -4.09 -39.07 23.47
CA GLU A 408 -4.96 -38.77 24.63
C GLU A 408 -5.07 -39.97 25.59
N SER A 409 -4.97 -41.21 25.09
CA SER A 409 -4.94 -42.40 25.98
C SER A 409 -3.64 -42.53 26.77
N LEU A 410 -2.55 -41.87 26.37
CA LEU A 410 -1.32 -41.77 27.16
C LEU A 410 -1.43 -40.68 28.24
N ALA A 411 -2.31 -39.68 28.04
CA ALA A 411 -2.62 -38.67 29.04
C ALA A 411 -3.56 -39.20 30.14
N GLU A 412 -4.39 -40.22 29.85
CA GLU A 412 -5.17 -40.97 30.85
C GLU A 412 -4.28 -41.77 31.84
N GLY A 413 -2.99 -41.92 31.52
CA GLY A 413 -2.01 -42.58 32.37
C GLY A 413 -1.98 -44.10 32.20
N VAL A 414 -0.84 -44.70 32.52
CA VAL A 414 -0.68 -46.16 32.53
C VAL A 414 -0.64 -46.61 33.98
N GLN A 415 -1.49 -47.58 34.35
CA GLN A 415 -1.53 -48.11 35.71
C GLN A 415 -0.24 -48.89 36.01
N ILE A 416 0.48 -48.48 37.04
CA ILE A 416 1.64 -49.23 37.56
C ILE A 416 1.09 -50.48 38.28
N PRO A 417 1.58 -51.68 37.98
CA PRO A 417 1.05 -52.92 38.55
C PRO A 417 1.42 -53.05 40.04
N LEU A 418 0.59 -52.48 40.90
CA LEU A 418 0.68 -52.60 42.36
C LEU A 418 -0.42 -53.55 42.88
N PRO A 419 -0.14 -54.35 43.92
CA PRO A 419 -1.16 -55.11 44.62
C PRO A 419 -2.22 -54.19 45.24
N GLU A 420 -3.49 -54.61 45.21
CA GLU A 420 -4.57 -53.85 45.84
C GLU A 420 -4.32 -53.67 47.34
N GLY A 421 -4.43 -52.44 47.85
CA GLY A 421 -4.11 -52.09 49.24
C GLY A 421 -2.72 -51.48 49.45
N ILE A 422 -1.90 -51.40 48.40
CA ILE A 422 -0.60 -50.71 48.38
C ILE A 422 -0.69 -49.53 47.41
N ASP A 423 -0.17 -48.38 47.83
CA ASP A 423 -0.03 -47.19 46.99
C ASP A 423 1.41 -46.65 47.02
N LEU A 424 1.75 -45.81 46.06
CA LEU A 424 3.01 -45.06 46.05
C LEU A 424 2.81 -43.72 46.75
N ILE A 425 3.81 -43.28 47.51
CA ILE A 425 3.87 -41.95 48.10
C ILE A 425 5.29 -41.38 47.90
N ASN A 426 5.44 -40.06 48.02
CA ASN A 426 6.73 -39.36 47.87
C ASN A 426 7.43 -39.65 46.52
N GLU A 427 6.70 -39.53 45.42
CA GLU A 427 7.21 -39.89 44.10
C GLU A 427 8.27 -38.91 43.60
N THR A 428 9.32 -39.47 42.99
CA THR A 428 10.41 -38.73 42.35
C THR A 428 10.66 -39.30 40.95
N MET A 429 10.77 -38.41 39.98
CA MET A 429 10.95 -38.75 38.57
C MET A 429 12.35 -38.33 38.10
N ARG A 430 13.13 -39.25 37.52
CA ARG A 430 14.45 -38.97 36.95
C ARG A 430 14.53 -39.43 35.50
N ASN A 431 14.90 -38.50 34.61
CA ASN A 431 15.09 -38.77 33.19
C ASN A 431 16.52 -39.24 32.92
N HIS A 432 16.66 -40.34 32.18
CA HIS A 432 17.94 -40.85 31.69
C HIS A 432 17.92 -40.96 30.16
N MET A 433 19.09 -41.14 29.55
CA MET A 433 19.17 -41.41 28.11
C MET A 433 18.56 -42.79 27.83
N GLY A 434 17.40 -42.83 27.16
CA GLY A 434 16.72 -44.05 26.74
C GLY A 434 15.76 -44.67 27.76
N PHE A 435 15.63 -44.13 28.98
CA PHE A 435 14.64 -44.60 29.97
C PHE A 435 14.29 -43.54 31.01
N LEU A 436 13.23 -43.80 31.78
CA LEU A 436 12.74 -42.99 32.90
C LEU A 436 12.81 -43.85 34.17
N SER A 437 13.28 -43.27 35.28
CA SER A 437 13.26 -43.91 36.59
C SER A 437 12.25 -43.22 37.49
N ILE A 438 11.38 -44.02 38.09
CA ILE A 438 10.39 -43.59 39.09
C ILE A 438 10.84 -44.16 40.43
N GLY A 439 11.14 -43.29 41.40
CA GLY A 439 11.43 -43.68 42.78
C GLY A 439 10.31 -43.18 43.69
N ALA A 440 9.73 -44.05 44.49
CA ALA A 440 8.67 -43.70 45.43
C ALA A 440 8.74 -44.64 46.64
N ASP A 441 8.15 -44.22 47.75
CA ASP A 441 7.96 -45.05 48.94
C ASP A 441 6.64 -45.82 48.82
N LEU A 442 6.57 -47.03 49.38
CA LEU A 442 5.35 -47.84 49.39
C LEU A 442 4.56 -47.59 50.68
N HIS A 443 3.25 -47.37 50.56
CA HIS A 443 2.35 -47.19 51.69
C HIS A 443 1.16 -48.16 51.64
N PHE A 444 0.93 -48.87 52.74
CA PHE A 444 -0.24 -49.73 52.91
C PHE A 444 -1.42 -48.89 53.43
N TYR A 445 -2.41 -48.64 52.58
CA TYR A 445 -3.68 -48.02 53.03
C TYR A 445 -4.70 -49.07 53.52
N LYS A 446 -4.42 -50.36 53.28
CA LYS A 446 -5.11 -51.52 53.90
C LYS A 446 -4.09 -52.40 54.60
N GLY A 447 -4.46 -53.01 55.73
CA GLY A 447 -3.52 -53.84 56.50
C GLY A 447 -3.05 -55.07 55.71
N LEU A 448 -1.79 -55.48 55.86
CA LEU A 448 -1.21 -56.62 55.12
C LEU A 448 -2.05 -57.91 55.22
N ARG A 449 -2.69 -58.14 56.37
CA ARG A 449 -3.56 -59.31 56.60
C ARG A 449 -4.87 -59.21 55.80
N GLU A 450 -5.40 -58.01 55.59
CA GLU A 450 -6.56 -57.75 54.73
C GLU A 450 -6.17 -57.91 53.25
N VAL A 451 -5.01 -57.42 52.84
CA VAL A 451 -4.49 -57.59 51.47
C VAL A 451 -4.29 -59.07 51.12
N ILE A 452 -3.73 -59.86 52.04
CA ILE A 452 -3.58 -61.32 51.87
C ILE A 452 -4.95 -62.01 51.79
N ASN A 453 -5.93 -61.59 52.59
CA ASN A 453 -7.27 -62.18 52.57
C ASN A 453 -8.06 -61.80 51.30
N MET A 454 -7.93 -60.56 50.79
CA MET A 454 -8.52 -60.14 49.52
C MET A 454 -7.88 -60.89 48.34
N ASN A 455 -6.56 -61.03 48.30
CA ASN A 455 -5.90 -61.82 47.26
C ASN A 455 -6.30 -63.32 47.31
N LYS A 456 -6.51 -63.89 48.51
CA LYS A 456 -7.08 -65.24 48.65
C LYS A 456 -8.51 -65.33 48.12
N GLN A 457 -9.35 -64.30 48.34
CA GLN A 457 -10.70 -64.25 47.80
C GLN A 457 -10.69 -64.14 46.26
N ILE A 458 -9.83 -63.29 45.68
CA ILE A 458 -9.66 -63.14 44.23
C ILE A 458 -9.14 -64.44 43.57
N LEU A 459 -8.20 -65.13 44.23
CA LEU A 459 -7.71 -66.44 43.79
C LEU A 459 -8.79 -67.53 43.92
N SER A 460 -9.66 -67.45 44.92
CA SER A 460 -10.79 -68.38 45.08
C SER A 460 -11.93 -68.13 44.08
N SER A 461 -12.19 -66.87 43.70
CA SER A 461 -13.20 -66.51 42.70
C SER A 461 -12.78 -66.87 41.28
N ASN A 462 -11.48 -66.84 40.97
CA ASN A 462 -10.95 -67.27 39.67
C ASN A 462 -10.87 -68.80 39.51
N ASN A 463 -10.83 -69.56 40.61
CA ASN A 463 -10.93 -71.02 40.55
C ASN A 463 -12.39 -71.53 40.43
N SER A 464 -13.40 -70.71 40.76
CA SER A 464 -14.81 -71.06 40.57
C SER A 464 -15.35 -70.83 39.16
N THR A 465 -14.60 -70.20 38.26
CA THR A 465 -15.00 -69.91 36.87
C THR A 465 -14.42 -70.88 35.84
N VAL A 466 -13.66 -71.90 36.26
CA VAL A 466 -13.11 -72.96 35.38
C VAL A 466 -13.83 -74.31 35.55
N SER A 467 -14.83 -74.40 36.43
CA SER A 467 -15.75 -75.55 36.49
C SER A 467 -17.21 -75.13 36.34
N LYS A 468 -17.61 -74.78 35.11
CA LYS A 468 -18.95 -75.01 34.58
C LYS A 468 -18.94 -74.96 33.07
#